data_AF-A0A356W3P7-F1
#
_entry.id   AF-A0A356W3P7-F1
#
_cell.length_a   1.000
_cell.length_b   1.000
_cell.length_c   1.000
_cell.angle_alpha   90.00
_cell.angle_beta   90.00
_cell.angle_gamma   90.00
#
_symmetry.space_group_name_H-M   'P 1'
#
loop_
_entity.id
_entity.type
_entity.pdbx_description
1 polymer ?
#
loop_
_entity_poly.entity_id
_entity_poly.type
_entity_poly.pdbx_seq_one_letter_code
_entity_poly.pdbx_strand_id
1 'polypeptide(L)'
;DAVMLLSLRGEDVEGLDELRNAAWRAGRENSLPVAGPSGTGEFAGILNRAYEVSDALIFVEERPAGGFDAALLAVLPGEGQAEATVFDTGDLRVRKFETGTDRATYIVDYAGHNLILSSCGGTPLQELSGGEFRVLDCESEWPLGAPEFVFRDGSSD
;
A
#
# COMPACT_ATOMS: atom_id res chain seq x y z
N ASP A 1 0.52 8.80 1.60
CA ASP A 1 -0.45 9.12 0.53
C ASP A 1 -1.22 7.94 -0.05
N ALA A 2 -0.76 6.71 0.13
CA ALA A 2 -1.48 5.49 -0.23
C ALA A 2 -1.01 4.33 0.66
N VAL A 3 -1.78 3.24 0.70
CA VAL A 3 -1.43 1.98 1.35
C VAL A 3 -1.22 0.91 0.27
N MET A 4 -0.14 0.14 0.39
CA MET A 4 0.18 -0.97 -0.53
C MET A 4 0.05 -2.29 0.24
N LEU A 5 -0.99 -3.06 -0.05
CA LEU A 5 -1.23 -4.36 0.57
C LEU A 5 -0.46 -5.44 -0.19
N LEU A 6 0.35 -6.22 0.53
CA LEU A 6 1.07 -7.35 -0.06
C LEU A 6 0.16 -8.57 -0.25
N SER A 7 -0.88 -8.73 0.58
CA SER A 7 -1.94 -9.73 0.40
C SER A 7 -3.25 -9.28 1.05
N LEU A 8 -4.31 -10.08 0.93
CA LEU A 8 -5.59 -9.88 1.63
C LEU A 8 -5.76 -10.82 2.82
N ARG A 9 -4.67 -11.43 3.30
CA ARG A 9 -4.68 -12.29 4.48
C ARG A 9 -4.83 -11.44 5.73
N GLY A 10 -5.45 -11.99 6.77
CA GLY A 10 -5.77 -11.27 8.00
C GLY A 10 -4.54 -10.57 8.59
N GLU A 11 -3.41 -11.26 8.63
CA GLU A 11 -2.15 -10.73 9.15
C GLU A 11 -1.54 -9.58 8.33
N ASP A 12 -1.85 -9.50 7.02
CA ASP A 12 -1.31 -8.46 6.13
C ASP A 12 -2.24 -7.24 6.01
N VAL A 13 -3.50 -7.35 6.47
CA VAL A 13 -4.51 -6.28 6.44
C VAL A 13 -4.93 -5.78 7.82
N GLU A 14 -4.50 -6.46 8.89
CA GLU A 14 -4.67 -6.00 10.26
C GLU A 14 -4.09 -4.58 10.42
N GLY A 15 -4.84 -3.68 11.04
CA GLY A 15 -4.44 -2.28 11.19
C GLY A 15 -4.96 -1.34 10.09
N LEU A 16 -5.51 -1.86 8.98
CA LEU A 16 -5.95 -1.03 7.86
C LEU A 16 -7.14 -0.14 8.24
N ASP A 17 -8.10 -0.65 9.01
CA ASP A 17 -9.26 0.12 9.45
C ASP A 17 -8.88 1.16 10.51
N GLU A 18 -7.95 0.85 11.42
CA GLU A 18 -7.42 1.83 12.35
C GLU A 18 -6.66 2.93 11.62
N LEU A 19 -5.82 2.59 10.63
CA LEU A 19 -5.11 3.56 9.82
C LEU A 19 -6.08 4.47 9.03
N ARG A 20 -7.09 3.88 8.39
CA ARG A 20 -8.18 4.59 7.70
C ARG A 20 -8.85 5.59 8.64
N ASN A 21 -9.31 5.14 9.80
CA ASN A 21 -10.05 5.96 10.75
C ASN A 21 -9.16 7.05 11.37
N ALA A 22 -7.90 6.73 11.70
CA ALA A 22 -6.95 7.70 12.24
C ALA A 22 -6.61 8.78 11.21
N ALA A 23 -6.36 8.41 9.95
CA ALA A 23 -6.07 9.37 8.89
C ALA A 23 -7.27 10.31 8.62
N TRP A 24 -8.49 9.76 8.60
CA TRP A 24 -9.70 10.55 8.41
C TRP A 24 -9.92 11.54 9.55
N ARG A 25 -9.83 11.08 10.81
CA ARG A 25 -9.94 11.95 12.00
C ARG A 25 -8.84 13.00 12.09
N ALA A 26 -7.65 12.71 11.56
CA ALA A 26 -6.57 13.68 11.43
C ALA A 26 -6.84 14.78 10.36
N GLY A 27 -7.99 14.73 9.68
CA GLY A 27 -8.41 15.76 8.73
C GLY A 27 -8.01 15.47 7.28
N ARG A 28 -7.68 14.21 6.93
CA ARG A 28 -7.47 13.85 5.53
C ARG A 28 -8.69 14.21 4.69
N GLU A 29 -8.48 14.96 3.60
CA GLU A 29 -9.56 15.51 2.78
C GLU A 29 -10.16 14.54 1.77
N ASN A 30 -9.46 13.44 1.49
CA ASN A 30 -9.86 12.44 0.50
C ASN A 30 -9.78 11.04 1.11
N SER A 31 -10.54 10.11 0.54
CA SER A 31 -10.48 8.68 0.87
C SER A 31 -9.02 8.19 0.88
N LEU A 32 -8.71 7.24 1.76
CA LEU A 32 -7.37 6.65 1.83
C LEU A 32 -7.15 5.73 0.62
N PRO A 33 -6.20 6.04 -0.29
CA PRO A 33 -5.96 5.22 -1.46
C PRO A 33 -5.30 3.91 -1.06
N VAL A 34 -5.75 2.80 -1.64
CA VAL A 34 -5.22 1.47 -1.36
C VAL A 34 -4.96 0.73 -2.67
N ALA A 35 -3.78 0.13 -2.81
CA ALA A 35 -3.48 -0.84 -3.83
C ALA A 35 -3.26 -2.21 -3.17
N GLY A 36 -3.53 -3.26 -3.93
CA GLY A 36 -3.36 -4.63 -3.47
C GLY A 36 -3.51 -5.62 -4.61
N PRO A 37 -3.45 -6.93 -4.30
CA PRO A 37 -3.69 -7.96 -5.28
C PRO A 37 -5.15 -7.95 -5.77
N SER A 38 -5.44 -8.77 -6.78
CA SER A 38 -6.81 -9.14 -7.16
C SER A 38 -7.72 -9.38 -5.94
N GLY A 39 -8.90 -8.74 -5.90
CA GLY A 39 -9.87 -8.81 -4.80
C GLY A 39 -9.82 -7.62 -3.83
N THR A 40 -8.86 -6.70 -4.00
CA THR A 40 -8.73 -5.49 -3.16
C THR A 40 -9.97 -4.60 -3.24
N GLY A 41 -10.63 -4.51 -4.40
CA GLY A 41 -11.85 -3.74 -4.60
C GLY A 41 -13.01 -4.29 -3.78
N GLU A 42 -13.21 -5.61 -3.82
CA GLU A 42 -14.23 -6.29 -3.03
C GLU A 42 -13.95 -6.15 -1.53
N PHE A 43 -12.70 -6.39 -1.12
CA PHE A 43 -12.27 -6.26 0.27
C PHE A 43 -12.48 -4.83 0.82
N ALA A 44 -12.04 -3.80 0.08
CA ALA A 44 -12.26 -2.41 0.46
C ALA A 44 -13.74 -2.05 0.54
N GLY A 45 -14.57 -2.58 -0.36
CA GLY A 45 -16.03 -2.43 -0.32
C GLY A 45 -16.65 -3.03 0.94
N ILE A 46 -16.23 -4.24 1.33
CA ILE A 46 -16.69 -4.90 2.55
C ILE A 46 -16.29 -4.09 3.79
N LEU A 47 -15.04 -3.64 3.88
CA LEU A 47 -14.57 -2.79 4.98
C LEU A 47 -15.34 -1.48 5.07
N ASN A 48 -15.48 -0.75 3.96
CA ASN A 48 -16.26 0.48 3.92
C ASN A 48 -17.69 0.27 4.41
N ARG A 49 -18.33 -0.83 3.99
CA ARG A 49 -19.69 -1.18 4.43
C ARG A 49 -19.75 -1.56 5.92
N ALA A 50 -18.73 -2.26 6.43
CA ALA A 50 -18.67 -2.65 7.84
C ALA A 50 -18.59 -1.44 8.77
N TYR A 51 -17.89 -0.37 8.37
CA TYR A 51 -17.70 0.84 9.16
C TYR A 51 -18.71 1.95 8.90
N GLU A 52 -19.64 1.80 7.94
CA GLU A 52 -20.59 2.84 7.56
C GLU A 52 -21.37 3.44 8.74
N VAL A 53 -21.82 2.60 9.69
CA VAL A 53 -22.59 3.06 10.85
C VAL A 53 -21.71 3.80 11.86
N SER A 54 -20.50 3.30 12.13
CA SER A 54 -19.58 3.96 13.05
C SER A 54 -19.05 5.27 12.46
N ASP A 55 -18.77 5.31 11.16
CA ASP A 55 -18.40 6.54 10.46
C ASP A 55 -19.52 7.59 10.54
N ALA A 56 -20.78 7.18 10.39
CA ALA A 56 -21.90 8.10 10.46
C ALA A 56 -22.01 8.75 11.85
N LEU A 57 -21.79 7.96 12.91
CA LEU A 57 -21.76 8.47 14.27
C LEU A 57 -20.60 9.47 14.47
N ILE A 58 -19.38 9.10 14.09
CA ILE A 58 -18.19 9.96 14.18
C ILE A 58 -18.41 11.27 13.43
N PHE A 59 -18.96 11.21 12.21
CA PHE A 59 -19.19 12.38 11.39
C PHE A 59 -20.19 13.34 12.05
N VAL A 60 -21.23 12.84 12.70
CA VAL A 60 -22.20 13.70 13.40
C VAL A 60 -21.57 14.37 14.63
N GLU A 61 -20.73 13.64 15.37
CA GLU A 61 -20.13 14.09 16.64
C GLU A 61 -18.94 15.06 16.43
N GLU A 62 -18.02 14.75 15.52
CA GLU A 62 -16.75 15.46 15.38
C GLU A 62 -16.61 16.22 14.05
N ARG A 63 -17.35 15.82 13.01
CA ARG A 63 -17.30 16.38 11.64
C ARG A 63 -15.87 16.61 11.13
N PRO A 64 -15.10 15.53 10.86
CA PRO A 64 -13.75 15.65 10.30
C PRO A 64 -13.72 16.52 9.03
N ALA A 65 -12.63 17.28 8.85
CA ALA A 65 -12.51 18.29 7.80
C ALA A 65 -12.75 17.76 6.37
N GLY A 66 -12.33 16.53 6.10
CA GLY A 66 -12.52 15.89 4.80
C GLY A 66 -13.94 15.44 4.49
N GLY A 67 -14.89 15.61 5.40
CA GLY A 67 -16.27 15.15 5.21
C GLY A 67 -16.42 13.63 5.35
N PHE A 68 -17.63 13.13 5.11
CA PHE A 68 -17.95 11.72 5.29
C PHE A 68 -17.23 10.80 4.28
N ASP A 69 -17.15 11.20 3.02
CA ASP A 69 -16.57 10.37 1.95
C ASP A 69 -15.05 10.14 2.12
N ALA A 70 -14.38 11.02 2.86
CA ALA A 70 -12.96 10.86 3.21
C ALA A 70 -12.71 9.70 4.19
N ALA A 71 -13.75 9.19 4.85
CA ALA A 71 -13.64 7.98 5.66
C ALA A 71 -13.34 6.75 4.80
N LEU A 72 -13.71 6.73 3.52
CA LEU A 72 -13.64 5.54 2.68
C LEU A 72 -12.20 5.12 2.33
N LEU A 73 -12.04 3.84 2.03
CA LEU A 73 -10.92 3.33 1.24
C LEU A 73 -11.24 3.49 -0.25
N ALA A 74 -10.27 3.98 -1.03
CA ALA A 74 -10.39 4.13 -2.48
C ALA A 74 -9.36 3.26 -3.19
N VAL A 75 -9.80 2.37 -4.07
CA VAL A 75 -8.90 1.43 -4.74
C VAL A 75 -8.14 2.14 -5.86
N LEU A 76 -6.81 2.00 -5.85
CA LEU A 76 -5.92 2.49 -6.89
C LEU A 76 -6.05 1.65 -8.17
N PRO A 77 -5.66 2.18 -9.35
CA PRO A 77 -5.73 1.44 -10.60
C PRO A 77 -4.94 0.13 -10.57
N GLY A 78 -5.26 -0.81 -11.48
CA GLY A 78 -4.44 -2.01 -11.70
C GLY A 78 -4.92 -3.28 -10.98
N GLU A 79 -6.08 -3.26 -10.33
CA GLU A 79 -6.70 -4.49 -9.82
C GLU A 79 -6.94 -5.50 -10.95
N GLY A 80 -6.61 -6.78 -10.72
CA GLY A 80 -6.75 -7.84 -11.72
C GLY A 80 -5.71 -7.83 -12.83
N GLN A 81 -4.83 -6.82 -12.87
CA GLN A 81 -3.76 -6.73 -13.85
C GLN A 81 -2.49 -7.37 -13.30
N ALA A 82 -1.84 -8.19 -14.14
CA ALA A 82 -0.58 -8.85 -13.80
C ALA A 82 0.56 -7.85 -13.52
N GLU A 83 0.54 -6.68 -14.18
CA GLU A 83 1.41 -5.54 -13.89
C GLU A 83 0.61 -4.24 -14.04
N ALA A 84 0.80 -3.29 -13.11
CA ALA A 84 0.24 -1.94 -13.22
C ALA A 84 1.05 -0.91 -12.43
N THR A 85 1.12 0.32 -12.91
CA THR A 85 1.53 1.47 -12.10
C THR A 85 0.37 1.86 -11.19
N VAL A 86 0.58 1.75 -9.87
CA VAL A 86 -0.46 1.98 -8.86
C VAL A 86 -0.32 3.32 -8.16
N PHE A 87 0.89 3.91 -8.17
CA PHE A 87 1.16 5.21 -7.57
C PHE A 87 2.29 5.91 -8.34
N ASP A 88 2.12 7.19 -8.64
CA ASP A 88 3.11 7.99 -9.37
C ASP A 88 2.99 9.47 -8.97
N THR A 89 4.05 10.04 -8.41
CA THR A 89 4.16 11.48 -8.08
C THR A 89 5.14 12.22 -9.00
N GLY A 90 5.71 11.53 -9.99
CA GLY A 90 6.76 12.02 -10.90
C GLY A 90 8.17 11.66 -10.44
N ASP A 91 8.44 11.74 -9.15
CA ASP A 91 9.72 11.38 -8.51
C ASP A 91 9.70 9.98 -7.84
N LEU A 92 8.53 9.56 -7.36
CA LEU A 92 8.25 8.22 -6.85
C LEU A 92 7.28 7.52 -7.79
N ARG A 93 7.64 6.32 -8.25
CA ARG A 93 6.76 5.42 -8.99
C ARG A 93 6.69 4.07 -8.32
N VAL A 94 5.47 3.59 -8.08
CA VAL A 94 5.21 2.25 -7.55
C VAL A 94 4.49 1.42 -8.61
N ARG A 95 5.09 0.30 -8.99
CA ARG A 95 4.48 -0.71 -9.85
C ARG A 95 4.12 -1.94 -9.02
N LYS A 96 2.93 -2.47 -9.25
CA LYS A 96 2.44 -3.72 -8.66
C LYS A 96 2.59 -4.85 -9.69
N PHE A 97 2.99 -6.02 -9.21
CA PHE A 97 2.97 -7.28 -9.94
C PHE A 97 2.18 -8.33 -9.15
N GLU A 98 1.41 -9.17 -9.86
CA GLU A 98 0.73 -10.32 -9.27
C GLU A 98 0.73 -11.51 -10.25
N THR A 99 0.95 -12.72 -9.74
CA THR A 99 0.98 -13.95 -10.57
C THR A 99 -0.07 -14.96 -10.17
N GLY A 100 -1.31 -14.51 -9.91
CA GLY A 100 -2.44 -15.39 -9.57
C GLY A 100 -2.31 -16.13 -8.23
N THR A 101 -1.17 -16.02 -7.56
CA THR A 101 -1.04 -16.13 -6.10
C THR A 101 -1.81 -14.95 -5.53
N ASP A 102 -2.53 -15.07 -4.44
CA ASP A 102 -3.29 -14.03 -3.73
C ASP A 102 -2.43 -12.86 -3.19
N ARG A 103 -1.30 -12.54 -3.83
CA ARG A 103 -0.19 -11.77 -3.31
C ARG A 103 0.34 -10.81 -4.37
N ALA A 104 0.66 -9.59 -3.93
CA ALA A 104 1.27 -8.55 -4.72
C ALA A 104 2.75 -8.40 -4.35
N THR A 105 3.57 -8.16 -5.37
CA THR A 105 4.94 -7.68 -5.21
C THR A 105 5.03 -6.28 -5.80
N TYR A 106 5.72 -5.37 -5.12
CA TYR A 106 5.85 -3.99 -5.55
C TYR A 106 7.29 -3.68 -5.93
N ILE A 107 7.47 -2.93 -7.03
CA ILE A 107 8.70 -2.24 -7.35
C ILE A 107 8.49 -0.76 -7.06
N VAL A 108 9.30 -0.21 -6.17
CA VAL A 108 9.37 1.20 -5.82
C VAL A 108 10.60 1.78 -6.51
N ASP A 109 10.37 2.67 -7.48
CA ASP A 109 11.40 3.49 -8.11
C ASP A 109 11.33 4.90 -7.53
N TYR A 110 12.45 5.37 -6.99
CA TYR A 110 12.59 6.73 -6.48
C TYR A 110 13.93 7.30 -6.91
N ALA A 111 13.90 8.37 -7.70
CA ALA A 111 15.11 9.03 -8.22
C ALA A 111 16.12 8.05 -8.90
N GLY A 112 15.62 7.00 -9.57
CA GLY A 112 16.44 5.97 -10.22
C GLY A 112 16.96 4.87 -9.29
N HIS A 113 16.67 4.95 -8.00
CA HIS A 113 16.92 3.87 -7.04
C HIS A 113 15.71 2.96 -6.95
N ASN A 114 15.96 1.65 -6.98
CA ASN A 114 14.91 0.67 -7.02
C ASN A 114 14.89 -0.23 -5.77
N LEU A 115 13.69 -0.42 -5.23
CA LEU A 115 13.39 -1.31 -4.11
C LEU A 115 12.28 -2.28 -4.52
N ILE A 116 12.44 -3.56 -4.21
CA ILE A 116 11.41 -4.58 -4.35
C ILE A 116 10.86 -4.88 -2.96
N LEU A 117 9.53 -4.82 -2.82
CA LEU A 117 8.79 -5.22 -1.62
C LEU A 117 7.93 -6.44 -1.96
N SER A 118 8.13 -7.56 -1.28
CA SER A 118 7.40 -8.81 -1.56
C SER A 118 6.90 -9.49 -0.28
N SER A 119 5.74 -10.12 -0.33
CA SER A 119 5.32 -11.05 0.74
C SER A 119 6.05 -12.38 0.67
N CYS A 120 5.93 -13.19 1.74
CA CYS A 120 6.32 -14.60 1.70
C CYS A 120 5.60 -15.35 0.55
N GLY A 121 6.36 -15.95 -0.36
CA GLY A 121 5.79 -16.63 -1.54
C GLY A 121 5.17 -15.68 -2.56
N GLY A 122 5.49 -14.38 -2.51
CA GLY A 122 5.21 -13.44 -3.58
C GLY A 122 6.00 -13.77 -4.84
N THR A 123 5.65 -13.11 -5.95
CA THR A 123 6.30 -13.34 -7.24
C THR A 123 7.79 -12.99 -7.15
N PRO A 124 8.71 -13.88 -7.56
CA PRO A 124 10.12 -13.54 -7.67
C PRO A 124 10.30 -12.51 -8.80
N LEU A 125 10.60 -11.25 -8.46
CA LEU A 125 10.83 -10.19 -9.45
C LEU A 125 12.31 -9.95 -9.77
N GLN A 126 13.25 -10.63 -9.10
CA GLN A 126 14.69 -10.47 -9.36
C GLN A 126 15.08 -10.84 -10.80
N GLU A 127 14.38 -11.79 -11.44
CA GLU A 127 14.65 -12.16 -12.83
C GLU A 127 14.15 -11.11 -13.84
N LEU A 128 13.16 -10.29 -13.47
CA LEU A 128 12.54 -9.30 -14.35
C LEU A 128 13.22 -7.93 -14.32
N SER A 129 14.11 -7.72 -13.35
CA SER A 129 14.48 -6.38 -12.94
C SER A 129 15.83 -5.91 -13.52
N GLY A 130 16.71 -6.80 -14.00
CA GLY A 130 17.83 -6.46 -14.88
C GLY A 130 18.87 -5.44 -14.36
N GLY A 131 18.74 -4.97 -13.12
CA GLY A 131 19.59 -3.97 -12.46
C GLY A 131 19.88 -4.33 -11.00
N GLU A 132 20.51 -3.42 -10.26
CA GLU A 132 20.73 -3.58 -8.81
C GLU A 132 19.47 -3.15 -8.05
N PHE A 133 18.68 -4.13 -7.61
CA PHE A 133 17.49 -3.91 -6.81
C PHE A 133 17.78 -4.36 -5.38
N ARG A 134 17.48 -3.49 -4.41
CA ARG A 134 17.37 -3.94 -3.03
C ARG A 134 16.06 -4.70 -2.88
N VAL A 135 16.06 -5.84 -2.20
CA VAL A 135 14.86 -6.66 -1.98
C VAL A 135 14.55 -6.71 -0.50
N LEU A 136 13.30 -6.42 -0.15
CA LEU A 136 12.72 -6.66 1.16
C LEU A 136 11.58 -7.66 0.99
N ASP A 137 11.76 -8.82 1.59
CA ASP A 137 10.86 -9.97 1.52
C ASP A 137 10.77 -10.67 2.89
N CYS A 138 10.25 -11.89 2.90
CA CYS A 138 10.05 -12.66 4.13
C CYS A 138 11.34 -13.16 4.79
N GLU A 139 12.42 -13.28 4.03
CA GLU A 139 13.73 -13.69 4.55
C GLU A 139 14.55 -12.48 5.01
N SER A 140 14.04 -11.28 4.77
CA SER A 140 14.63 -10.04 5.27
C SER A 140 14.38 -9.90 6.77
N GLU A 141 15.30 -9.23 7.47
CA GLU A 141 15.12 -8.93 8.89
C GLU A 141 13.97 -7.92 9.09
N TRP A 142 12.73 -8.41 9.25
CA TRP A 142 11.54 -7.59 9.46
C TRP A 142 10.82 -7.94 10.78
N PRO A 143 10.32 -6.96 11.55
CA PRO A 143 10.48 -5.51 11.34
C PRO A 143 11.92 -5.07 11.60
N LEU A 144 12.39 -4.09 10.83
CA LEU A 144 13.72 -3.52 11.02
C LEU A 144 13.80 -2.83 12.40
N GLY A 145 14.84 -3.16 13.17
CA GLY A 145 15.08 -2.54 14.49
C GLY A 145 15.50 -1.06 14.42
N ALA A 146 15.87 -0.57 13.24
CA ALA A 146 16.21 0.83 12.98
C ALA A 146 15.86 1.20 11.52
N PRO A 147 15.64 2.50 11.20
CA PRO A 147 15.45 2.94 9.83
C PRO A 147 16.67 2.61 8.96
N GLU A 148 16.43 1.92 7.86
CA GLU A 148 17.45 1.67 6.85
C GLU A 148 17.20 2.51 5.60
N PHE A 149 18.28 3.08 5.07
CA PHE A 149 18.21 3.90 3.87
C PHE A 149 18.61 3.05 2.66
N VAL A 150 17.78 3.07 1.61
CA VAL A 150 18.06 2.37 0.34
C VAL A 150 19.22 3.02 -0.40
N PHE A 151 19.39 4.34 -0.24
CA PHE A 151 20.56 5.09 -0.69
C PHE A 151 20.78 6.29 0.25
N ARG A 152 22.03 6.78 0.31
CA ARG A 152 22.39 8.02 1.01
C ARG A 152 23.15 8.91 0.04
N ASP A 153 22.66 10.12 -0.20
CA ASP A 153 23.45 11.12 -0.91
C ASP A 153 24.73 11.43 -0.11
N GLY A 154 25.89 11.21 -0.71
CA GLY A 154 27.19 11.64 -0.18
C GLY A 154 28.13 10.57 0.37
N SER A 155 27.87 9.27 0.21
CA SER A 155 28.94 8.27 0.37
C SER A 155 29.69 8.11 -0.95
N SER A 156 30.74 8.91 -1.12
CA SER A 156 31.85 8.53 -1.99
C SER A 156 32.54 7.31 -1.40
N ASP A 157 32.75 6.28 -2.21
CA ASP A 157 33.76 5.23 -1.97
C ASP A 157 35.13 5.83 -1.62
#